data_AF-A0A948V7D4-F1
#
_entry.id   AF-A0A948V7D4-F1
#
_cell.length_a   1.000
_cell.length_b   1.000
_cell.length_c   1.000
_cell.angle_alpha   90.00
_cell.angle_beta   90.00
_cell.angle_gamma   90.00
#
_symmetry.space_group_name_H-M   'P 1'
#
loop_
_entity.id
_entity.type
_entity.pdbx_description
1 polymer ?
#
loop_
_entity_poly.entity_id
_entity_poly.type
_entity_poly.pdbx_seq_one_letter_code
_entity_poly.pdbx_strand_id
1 'polypeptide(L)'
;PLLLPWLPGRAFSVKGIGLGILGALFLLILRWHDLASPATRLEVAAWILLVPAASTYLSMNFTGSSTYTSLSGVKKEMHRALPFQIGTVVVGLTLWISSIFVA
;
A
#
# COMPACT_ATOMS: atom_id res chain seq x y z
N PRO A 1 -6.10 -1.60 -16.11
CA PRO A 1 -5.09 -0.71 -16.73
C PRO A 1 -5.65 0.63 -17.30
N LEU A 2 -6.81 1.11 -16.85
CA LEU A 2 -7.47 2.30 -17.43
C LEU A 2 -6.67 3.61 -17.25
N LEU A 3 -5.91 3.73 -16.16
CA LEU A 3 -5.10 4.91 -15.80
C LEU A 3 -3.62 4.80 -16.18
N LEU A 4 -3.22 3.72 -16.88
CA LEU A 4 -1.81 3.49 -17.20
C LEU A 4 -1.14 4.54 -18.12
N PRO A 5 -1.82 5.23 -19.06
CA PRO A 5 -1.14 6.23 -19.88
C PRO A 5 -0.80 7.51 -19.11
N TRP A 6 -1.42 7.76 -17.96
CA TRP A 6 -1.26 9.01 -17.21
C TRP A 6 -0.37 8.93 -15.97
N LEU A 7 -0.11 7.72 -15.43
CA LEU A 7 0.77 7.59 -14.27
C LEU A 7 2.26 7.52 -14.68
N PRO A 8 3.11 8.45 -14.18
CA PRO A 8 4.54 8.48 -14.50
C PRO A 8 5.27 7.27 -13.90
N GLY A 9 6.28 6.78 -14.63
CA GLY A 9 7.16 5.69 -14.20
C GLY A 9 6.90 4.34 -14.88
N ARG A 10 7.99 3.59 -15.11
CA ARG A 10 7.96 2.25 -15.71
C ARG A 10 7.62 1.14 -14.71
N ALA A 11 7.82 1.40 -13.41
CA ALA A 11 7.61 0.46 -12.32
C ALA A 11 6.14 0.48 -11.85
N PHE A 12 5.47 -0.68 -11.87
CA PHE A 12 4.09 -0.82 -11.42
C PHE A 12 3.95 -0.62 -9.90
N SER A 13 4.96 -1.02 -9.13
CA SER A 13 5.03 -0.75 -7.68
C SER A 13 4.86 0.73 -7.35
N VAL A 14 5.50 1.64 -8.09
CA VAL A 14 5.39 3.10 -7.88
C VAL A 14 3.97 3.61 -8.16
N LYS A 15 3.28 3.01 -9.14
CA LYS A 15 1.89 3.36 -9.48
C LYS A 15 0.91 2.99 -8.36
N GLY A 16 1.15 1.87 -7.68
CA GLY A 16 0.35 1.45 -6.53
C GLY A 16 0.56 2.32 -5.29
N ILE A 17 1.72 2.98 -5.13
CA ILE A 17 1.95 3.90 -3.99
C ILE A 17 0.99 5.08 -4.05
N GLY A 18 0.79 5.67 -5.24
CA GLY A 18 -0.13 6.81 -5.41
C GLY A 18 -1.56 6.47 -5.00
N LEU A 19 -2.08 5.32 -5.47
CA LEU A 19 -3.42 4.84 -5.08
C LEU A 19 -3.48 4.47 -3.59
N GLY A 20 -2.41 3.89 -3.06
CA GLY A 20 -2.26 3.59 -1.65
C GLY A 20 -2.33 4.82 -0.75
N ILE A 21 -1.61 5.89 -1.10
CA ILE A 21 -1.61 7.17 -0.37
C ILE A 21 -2.99 7.81 -0.42
N LEU A 22 -3.64 7.82 -1.58
CA LEU A 22 -5.02 8.34 -1.70
C LEU A 22 -5.99 7.58 -0.80
N GLY A 23 -5.90 6.24 -0.78
CA GLY A 23 -6.71 5.41 0.13
C GLY A 23 -6.42 5.68 1.60
N ALA A 24 -5.14 5.84 1.98
CA ALA A 24 -4.74 6.16 3.35
C ALA A 24 -5.20 7.55 3.79
N LEU A 25 -5.11 8.56 2.92
CA LEU A 25 -5.62 9.91 3.16
C LEU A 25 -7.14 9.92 3.33
N PHE A 26 -7.86 9.15 2.50
CA PHE A 26 -9.30 9.02 2.62
C PHE A 26 -9.71 8.41 3.97
N LEU A 27 -9.01 7.37 4.43
CA LEU A 27 -9.24 6.79 5.76
C LEU A 27 -8.95 7.78 6.89
N LEU A 28 -7.89 8.58 6.78
CA LEU A 28 -7.56 9.65 7.73
C LEU A 28 -8.67 10.69 7.84
N ILE A 29 -9.24 11.10 6.71
CA ILE A 29 -10.36 12.05 6.67
C ILE A 29 -11.60 11.46 7.35
N LEU A 30 -11.94 10.19 7.07
CA LEU A 30 -13.11 9.53 7.64
C LEU A 30 -13.00 9.31 9.16
N ARG A 31 -11.79 9.06 9.66
CA ARG A 31 -11.54 8.79 11.09
C ARG A 31 -11.12 10.02 11.87
N TRP A 32 -11.03 11.19 11.24
CA TRP A 32 -10.50 12.43 11.83
C TRP A 32 -11.14 12.78 13.19
N HIS A 33 -12.44 12.56 13.33
CA HIS A 33 -13.18 12.88 14.55
C HIS A 33 -12.90 11.90 15.71
N ASP A 34 -12.50 10.66 15.40
CA ASP A 34 -12.28 9.59 16.38
C ASP A 34 -10.81 9.45 16.80
N LEU A 35 -9.92 10.29 16.25
CA LEU A 35 -8.47 10.30 16.54
C LEU A 35 -8.12 10.65 18.00
N ALA A 36 -9.10 11.09 18.80
CA ALA A 36 -8.89 11.34 20.23
C ALA A 36 -8.58 10.05 21.02
N SER A 37 -9.09 8.90 20.56
CA SER A 37 -8.81 7.62 21.21
C SER A 37 -7.41 7.09 20.83
N PRO A 38 -6.59 6.67 21.81
CA PRO A 38 -5.32 5.97 21.55
C PRO A 38 -5.48 4.75 20.65
N ALA A 39 -6.57 4.01 20.79
CA ALA A 39 -6.87 2.83 19.96
C ALA A 39 -7.06 3.22 18.49
N THR A 40 -7.86 4.25 18.20
CA THR A 40 -8.08 4.74 16.84
C THR A 40 -6.79 5.25 16.20
N ARG A 41 -5.90 5.89 16.97
CA ARG A 41 -4.60 6.36 16.44
C ARG A 41 -3.72 5.19 15.99
N LEU A 42 -3.65 4.13 16.78
CA LEU A 42 -2.91 2.91 16.42
C LEU A 42 -3.55 2.21 15.22
N GLU A 43 -4.88 2.14 15.16
CA GLU A 43 -5.61 1.55 14.05
C GLU A 43 -5.36 2.32 12.74
N VAL A 44 -5.45 3.65 12.76
CA VAL A 44 -5.18 4.51 11.59
C VAL A 44 -3.72 4.37 11.15
N ALA A 45 -2.76 4.33 12.08
CA ALA A 45 -1.35 4.10 11.76
C ALA A 45 -1.14 2.74 11.08
N ALA A 46 -1.82 1.68 11.54
CA ALA A 46 -1.78 0.38 10.91
C ALA A 46 -2.33 0.42 9.47
N TRP A 47 -3.49 1.05 9.26
CA TRP A 47 -4.11 1.16 7.95
C TRP A 47 -3.29 2.00 6.96
N ILE A 48 -2.59 3.04 7.41
CA ILE A 48 -1.67 3.84 6.58
C ILE A 48 -0.51 2.99 6.05
N LEU A 49 -0.12 1.93 6.75
CA LEU A 49 0.91 0.99 6.27
C LEU A 49 0.31 -0.11 5.39
N LEU A 50 -0.83 -0.67 5.80
CA LEU A 50 -1.47 -1.79 5.11
C LEU A 50 -2.02 -1.41 3.73
N VAL A 51 -2.66 -0.23 3.61
CA VAL A 51 -3.32 0.19 2.35
C VAL A 51 -2.31 0.40 1.21
N PRO A 52 -1.20 1.14 1.39
CA PRO A 52 -0.17 1.23 0.35
C PRO A 52 0.52 -0.10 0.06
N ALA A 53 0.78 -0.93 1.06
CA ALA A 53 1.39 -2.24 0.82
C ALA A 53 0.48 -3.14 -0.04
N ALA A 54 -0.82 -3.17 0.26
CA ALA A 54 -1.80 -3.90 -0.55
C ALA A 54 -1.94 -3.32 -1.96
N SER A 55 -2.02 -1.99 -2.08
CA SER A 55 -2.17 -1.32 -3.38
C SER A 55 -0.97 -1.52 -4.30
N THR A 56 0.25 -1.44 -3.74
CA THR A 56 1.49 -1.69 -4.49
C THR A 56 1.60 -3.14 -4.93
N TYR A 57 1.22 -4.11 -4.09
CA TYR A 57 1.17 -5.53 -4.46
C TYR A 57 0.14 -5.79 -5.57
N LEU A 58 -1.07 -5.25 -5.43
CA LEU A 58 -2.11 -5.37 -6.46
C LEU A 58 -1.69 -4.73 -7.78
N SER A 59 -1.00 -3.59 -7.75
CA SER A 59 -0.48 -2.95 -8.95
C SER A 59 0.53 -3.85 -9.69
N MET A 60 1.39 -4.55 -8.94
CA MET A 60 2.35 -5.50 -9.51
C MET A 60 1.70 -6.72 -10.16
N ASN A 61 0.48 -7.10 -9.77
CA ASN A 61 -0.28 -8.16 -10.44
C ASN A 61 -0.74 -7.76 -11.87
N PHE A 62 -0.74 -6.47 -12.21
CA PHE A 62 -1.07 -6.00 -13.57
C PHE A 62 0.14 -5.99 -14.53
N THR A 63 1.32 -6.40 -14.07
CA THR A 63 2.55 -6.48 -14.91
C THR A 63 2.39 -7.36 -16.14
N GLY A 64 1.54 -8.40 -16.11
CA GLY A 64 1.24 -9.27 -17.26
C GLY A 64 0.25 -8.70 -18.29
N SER A 65 -0.34 -7.52 -18.04
CA SER A 65 -1.35 -6.90 -18.90
C SER A 65 -0.83 -5.74 -19.76
N SER A 66 0.48 -5.46 -19.71
CA SER A 66 1.11 -4.37 -20.46
C SER A 66 2.24 -4.85 -21.35
N THR A 67 2.37 -4.28 -22.54
CA THR A 67 3.46 -4.50 -23.50
C THR A 67 4.79 -3.86 -23.06
N TYR A 68 4.84 -3.26 -21.86
CA TYR A 68 5.93 -2.40 -21.40
C TYR A 68 6.99 -3.09 -20.54
N THR A 69 6.81 -4.36 -20.15
CA THR A 69 7.75 -5.03 -19.22
C THR A 69 8.22 -6.39 -19.74
N SER A 70 9.55 -6.59 -19.80
CA SER A 70 10.14 -7.92 -19.97
C SER A 70 10.06 -8.70 -18.65
N LEU A 71 9.96 -10.03 -18.74
CA LEU A 71 9.88 -10.94 -17.59
C LEU A 71 11.05 -10.75 -16.60
N SER A 72 12.24 -10.43 -17.13
CA SER A 72 13.44 -10.13 -16.34
C SER A 72 13.36 -8.79 -15.60
N GLY A 73 12.72 -7.77 -16.20
CA GLY A 73 12.46 -6.48 -15.55
C GLY A 73 11.50 -6.61 -14.37
N VAL A 74 10.40 -7.34 -14.55
CA VAL A 74 9.42 -7.60 -13.48
C VAL A 74 10.05 -8.38 -12.33
N LYS A 75 10.84 -9.43 -12.62
CA LYS A 75 11.54 -10.19 -11.58
C LYS A 75 12.48 -9.31 -10.73
N LYS A 76 13.18 -8.37 -11.36
CA LYS A 76 14.06 -7.42 -10.67
C LYS A 76 13.27 -6.42 -9.82
N GLU A 77 12.12 -5.95 -10.30
CA GLU A 77 11.22 -5.08 -9.56
C GLU A 77 10.62 -5.80 -8.34
N MET A 78 10.12 -7.02 -8.53
CA MET A 78 9.60 -7.86 -7.45
C MET A 78 10.64 -8.12 -6.39
N HIS A 79 11.86 -8.51 -6.77
CA HIS A 79 12.91 -8.80 -5.80
C HIS A 79 13.25 -7.60 -4.90
N ARG A 80 13.05 -6.37 -5.38
CA ARG A 80 13.22 -5.15 -4.57
C ARG A 80 11.97 -4.78 -3.79
N ALA A 81 10.80 -4.78 -4.42
CA ALA A 81 9.56 -4.26 -3.82
C ALA A 81 8.92 -5.22 -2.81
N LEU A 82 8.96 -6.54 -3.07
CA LEU A 82 8.28 -7.53 -2.23
C LEU A 82 8.77 -7.54 -0.77
N PRO A 83 10.09 -7.50 -0.48
CA PRO A 83 10.58 -7.47 0.89
C PRO A 83 10.06 -6.24 1.67
N PHE A 84 10.01 -5.07 1.03
CA PHE A 84 9.48 -3.85 1.65
C PHE A 84 7.97 -3.97 1.89
N GLN A 85 7.20 -4.52 0.95
CA GLN A 85 5.77 -4.76 1.13
C GLN A 85 5.50 -5.71 2.30
N ILE A 86 6.23 -6.83 2.38
CA ILE A 86 6.10 -7.81 3.47
C ILE A 86 6.41 -7.15 4.80
N GLY A 87 7.54 -6.44 4.91
CA GLY A 87 7.91 -5.73 6.13
C GLY A 87 6.86 -4.71 6.56
N THR A 88 6.31 -3.96 5.61
CA THR A 88 5.25 -2.98 5.86
C THR A 88 3.96 -3.63 6.34
N VAL A 89 3.56 -4.76 5.75
CA VAL A 89 2.38 -5.53 6.17
C VAL A 89 2.57 -6.10 7.57
N VAL A 90 3.73 -6.68 7.87
CA VAL A 90 4.01 -7.22 9.20
C VAL A 90 3.90 -6.12 10.26
N VAL A 91 4.54 -4.97 10.04
CA VAL A 91 4.44 -3.84 10.96
C VAL A 91 3.00 -3.35 11.09
N GLY A 92 2.29 -3.18 9.97
CA GLY A 92 0.89 -2.77 9.98
C GLY A 92 -0.02 -3.73 10.76
N LEU A 93 0.13 -5.04 10.56
CA LEU A 93 -0.65 -6.04 11.31
C LEU A 93 -0.32 -6.02 12.81
N THR A 94 0.94 -5.86 13.19
CA THR A 94 1.31 -5.76 14.61
C THR A 94 0.70 -4.54 15.29
N LEU A 95 0.65 -3.39 14.59
CA LEU A 95 0.00 -2.18 15.09
C LEU A 95 -1.51 -2.36 15.21
N TRP A 96 -2.15 -2.99 14.22
CA TRP A 96 -3.60 -3.25 14.24
C TRP A 96 -3.99 -4.22 15.36
N ILE A 97 -3.22 -5.29 15.56
CA ILE A 97 -3.45 -6.21 16.68
C ILE A 97 -3.28 -5.47 18.02
N SER A 98 -2.25 -4.62 18.12
CA SER A 98 -2.03 -3.81 19.33
C SER A 98 -3.18 -2.84 19.61
N SER A 99 -3.81 -2.27 18.58
CA SER A 99 -4.95 -1.36 18.77
C SER A 99 -6.16 -2.06 19.38
N ILE A 100 -6.37 -3.35 19.11
CA ILE A 100 -7.47 -4.15 19.68
C ILE A 100 -7.32 -4.29 21.20
N PHE A 101 -6.09 -4.39 21.71
CA PHE A 101 -5.85 -4.49 23.16
C PHE A 101 -5.94 -3.15 23.89
N VAL A 102 -5.90 -2.03 23.16
CA VAL A 102 -5.96 -0.67 23.71
C VAL A 102 -7.38 -0.08 23.61
N ALA A 103 -8.23 -0.64 22.76
CA ALA A 103 -9.64 -0.30 22.60
C ALA A 103 -10.49 -0.82 23.77
#